data_AF-S9TW68-F1
#
_entry.id   AF-S9TW68-F1
#
_cell.length_a   1.000
_cell.length_b   1.000
_cell.length_c   1.000
_cell.angle_alpha   90.00
_cell.angle_beta   90.00
_cell.angle_gamma   90.00
#
_symmetry.space_group_name_H-M   'P 1'
#
loop_
_entity.id
_entity.type
_entity.pdbx_description
1 polymer ?
#
loop_
_entity_poly.entity_id
_entity_poly.type
_entity_poly.pdbx_seq_one_letter_code
_entity_poly.pdbx_strand_id
1 'polypeptide(L)'
;MTRALRNVAIIAHVDHGKTTLVDQLLKQSGIFRKNQNIVKRVMDSNALEKERGITILSKNCAVEYKGVHINIIDTPGHADFGGEVERVLSMVDGVLLLVDAVEGPMPQTVFVTKKALALKLKPIVVVNKIDRPGARQDFVINEVFDLFDRLGATEEQLDFPIVYASGLSGYSSDRADVRSGDMSALFDAILKYVPEHNNSSDGPFQMQIASIDYSSYVGKIGIGKINRGILYPGMDVVMKLGHAGEPEKSRVNQILKFSGLDRISVDKAEAGDIVLINGIDNISIGTTLSDINNIEALPILHIDEPTLTMNFMVNTSPLAGKEGKFVTSRQIFDRLSLELKSNVALRVSTTDDDTVFEVSGRGELHLTILLETMRREGYELAVSRPNVVYRDIDGYKK
;
A
#
# COMPACT_ATOMS: atom_id res chain seq x y z
N MET A 1 14.85 -0.60 -26.02
CA MET A 1 14.23 -1.89 -25.67
C MET A 1 13.52 -1.69 -24.36
N THR A 2 12.21 -1.92 -24.31
CA THR A 2 11.42 -1.85 -23.07
C THR A 2 11.99 -2.86 -22.07
N ARG A 3 12.33 -2.40 -20.86
CA ARG A 3 12.81 -3.27 -19.79
C ARG A 3 11.65 -4.16 -19.34
N ALA A 4 11.90 -5.47 -19.18
CA ALA A 4 10.89 -6.40 -18.71
C ALA A 4 10.62 -6.13 -17.22
N LEU A 5 9.53 -5.44 -16.93
CA LEU A 5 9.11 -5.05 -15.59
C LEU A 5 7.65 -5.46 -15.35
N ARG A 6 7.33 -5.88 -14.13
CA ARG A 6 5.97 -6.22 -13.68
C ARG A 6 5.69 -5.56 -12.34
N ASN A 7 4.59 -4.83 -12.22
CA ASN A 7 4.12 -4.30 -10.94
C ASN A 7 2.86 -5.05 -10.52
N VAL A 8 2.90 -5.74 -9.38
CA VAL A 8 1.77 -6.51 -8.85
C VAL A 8 1.45 -6.10 -7.42
N ALA A 9 0.16 -6.04 -7.09
CA ALA A 9 -0.28 -5.89 -5.70
C ALA A 9 -0.73 -7.25 -5.15
N ILE A 10 -0.46 -7.54 -3.87
CA ILE A 10 -1.03 -8.72 -3.20
C ILE A 10 -2.19 -8.30 -2.32
N ILE A 11 -3.35 -8.91 -2.56
CA ILE A 11 -4.58 -8.75 -1.79
C ILE A 11 -4.80 -10.04 -1.01
N ALA A 12 -4.95 -9.95 0.31
CA ALA A 12 -5.20 -11.13 1.14
C ALA A 12 -5.98 -10.77 2.40
N HIS A 13 -6.71 -11.75 2.93
CA HIS A 13 -7.28 -11.65 4.26
C HIS A 13 -6.21 -11.83 5.34
N VAL A 14 -6.56 -11.44 6.57
CA VAL A 14 -5.81 -11.77 7.78
C VAL A 14 -5.59 -13.28 7.82
N ASP A 15 -4.40 -13.69 8.22
CA ASP A 15 -4.00 -15.09 8.34
C ASP A 15 -4.03 -15.93 7.05
N HIS A 16 -4.41 -15.40 5.87
CA HIS A 16 -4.32 -16.14 4.59
C HIS A 16 -2.87 -16.35 4.12
N GLY A 17 -1.89 -15.85 4.87
CA GLY A 17 -0.48 -16.18 4.71
C GLY A 17 0.28 -15.25 3.75
N LYS A 18 -0.20 -14.01 3.56
CA LYS A 18 0.41 -13.02 2.67
C LYS A 18 1.89 -12.78 2.95
N THR A 19 2.22 -12.38 4.17
CA THR A 19 3.60 -12.16 4.61
C THR A 19 4.46 -13.41 4.44
N THR A 20 3.88 -14.58 4.70
CA THR A 20 4.60 -15.86 4.55
C THR A 20 4.90 -16.16 3.07
N LEU A 21 3.95 -15.88 2.16
CA LEU A 21 4.14 -16.04 0.73
C LEU A 21 5.18 -15.07 0.18
N VAL A 22 5.10 -13.78 0.53
CA VAL A 22 6.08 -12.78 0.10
C VAL A 22 7.49 -13.12 0.58
N ASP A 23 7.64 -13.56 1.83
CA ASP A 23 8.92 -14.01 2.36
C ASP A 23 9.51 -15.17 1.53
N GLN A 24 8.69 -16.10 1.03
CA GLN A 24 9.16 -17.18 0.15
C GLN A 24 9.58 -16.68 -1.22
N LEU A 25 8.81 -15.79 -1.83
CA LEU A 25 9.16 -15.17 -3.12
C LEU A 25 10.50 -14.44 -3.01
N LEU A 26 10.71 -13.70 -1.91
CA LEU A 26 11.98 -13.03 -1.64
C LEU A 26 13.15 -14.01 -1.46
N LYS A 27 12.96 -15.11 -0.71
CA LYS A 27 14.02 -16.12 -0.53
C LYS A 27 14.38 -16.84 -1.83
N GLN A 28 13.40 -17.13 -2.66
CA GLN A 28 13.58 -17.96 -3.86
C GLN A 28 13.93 -17.18 -5.12
N SER A 29 13.74 -15.85 -5.11
CA SER A 29 14.20 -14.95 -6.20
C SER A 29 15.72 -14.74 -6.25
N GLY A 30 16.48 -15.30 -5.30
CA GLY A 30 17.95 -15.24 -5.32
C GLY A 30 18.56 -13.89 -4.91
N ILE A 31 17.77 -12.92 -4.45
CA ILE A 31 18.26 -11.61 -3.98
C ILE A 31 19.15 -11.74 -2.73
N PHE A 32 18.93 -12.77 -1.91
CA PHE A 32 19.76 -13.02 -0.74
C PHE A 32 20.99 -13.86 -1.12
N ARG A 33 22.14 -13.20 -1.30
CA ARG A 33 23.45 -13.87 -1.17
C ARG A 33 23.52 -14.54 0.21
N LYS A 34 24.10 -15.75 0.28
CA LYS A 34 24.17 -16.68 1.43
C LYS A 34 24.57 -16.13 2.82
N ASN A 35 24.86 -14.83 2.98
CA ASN A 35 25.39 -14.21 4.21
C ASN A 35 24.54 -13.06 4.79
N GLN A 36 23.33 -12.79 4.31
CA GLN A 36 22.43 -11.82 4.97
C GLN A 36 21.49 -12.53 5.95
N ASN A 37 21.51 -12.08 7.22
CA ASN A 37 20.71 -12.65 8.30
C ASN A 37 19.23 -12.73 7.90
N ILE A 38 18.69 -13.95 7.92
CA ILE A 38 17.27 -14.22 7.73
C ILE A 38 16.52 -13.65 8.93
N VAL A 39 16.04 -12.41 8.82
CA VAL A 39 15.01 -11.93 9.73
C VAL A 39 13.74 -12.70 9.36
N LYS A 40 13.27 -13.58 10.25
CA LYS A 40 11.96 -14.25 10.10
C LYS A 40 10.87 -13.16 10.10
N ARG A 41 9.99 -13.15 9.09
CA ARG A 41 8.84 -12.23 8.92
C ARG A 41 9.26 -10.78 8.73
N VAL A 42 9.65 -10.43 7.50
CA VAL A 42 10.19 -9.09 7.22
C VAL A 42 9.11 -8.07 6.81
N MET A 43 7.96 -8.55 6.32
CA MET A 43 6.85 -7.67 5.94
C MET A 43 6.10 -7.11 7.15
N ASP A 44 5.86 -7.88 8.21
CA ASP A 44 5.22 -7.39 9.43
C ASP A 44 6.28 -6.79 10.38
N SER A 45 6.94 -5.69 10.05
CA SER A 45 7.96 -5.13 10.97
C SER A 45 7.34 -4.44 12.18
N ASN A 46 6.11 -3.94 12.04
CA ASN A 46 5.41 -3.24 13.10
C ASN A 46 4.81 -4.25 14.09
N ALA A 47 5.04 -4.04 15.38
CA ALA A 47 4.53 -4.92 16.43
C ALA A 47 2.98 -4.99 16.41
N LEU A 48 2.32 -3.91 16.01
CA LEU A 48 0.87 -3.84 15.78
C LEU A 48 0.38 -4.74 14.65
N GLU A 49 1.10 -4.80 13.53
CA GLU A 49 0.78 -5.69 12.40
C GLU A 49 0.91 -7.15 12.83
N LYS A 50 1.98 -7.50 13.56
CA LYS A 50 2.19 -8.86 14.08
C LYS A 50 1.12 -9.29 15.08
N GLU A 51 0.68 -8.40 15.96
CA GLU A 51 -0.31 -8.72 16.99
C GLU A 51 -1.73 -8.85 16.42
N ARG A 52 -2.07 -8.05 15.40
CA ARG A 52 -3.42 -8.03 14.81
C ARG A 52 -3.53 -8.82 13.50
N GLY A 53 -2.43 -9.29 12.93
CA GLY A 53 -2.39 -10.06 11.69
C GLY A 53 -2.79 -9.28 10.43
N ILE A 54 -2.82 -7.94 10.49
CA ILE A 54 -3.20 -7.05 9.39
C ILE A 54 -1.96 -6.31 8.84
N THR A 55 -1.94 -6.06 7.52
CA THR A 55 -1.04 -5.05 6.93
C THR A 55 -1.68 -3.68 7.11
N ILE A 56 -0.95 -2.77 7.74
CA ILE A 56 -1.40 -1.40 8.02
C ILE A 56 -0.77 -0.44 7.01
N LEU A 57 0.54 -0.59 6.75
CA LEU A 57 1.26 0.21 5.76
C LEU A 57 1.72 -0.64 4.59
N SER A 58 1.56 -0.09 3.39
CA SER A 58 1.95 -0.76 2.16
C SER A 58 3.47 -0.81 2.05
N LYS A 59 4.02 -2.01 1.85
CA LYS A 59 5.46 -2.21 1.64
C LYS A 59 5.72 -2.67 0.22
N ASN A 60 6.66 -1.99 -0.43
CA ASN A 60 7.16 -2.38 -1.73
C ASN A 60 8.35 -3.30 -1.54
N CYS A 61 8.34 -4.44 -2.23
CA CYS A 61 9.51 -5.26 -2.40
C CYS A 61 9.74 -5.57 -3.88
N ALA A 62 11.00 -5.76 -4.25
CA ALA A 62 11.38 -6.01 -5.64
C ALA A 62 12.15 -7.32 -5.74
N VAL A 63 11.80 -8.15 -6.73
CA VAL A 63 12.41 -9.44 -7.02
C VAL A 63 12.85 -9.55 -8.48
N GLU A 64 14.00 -10.16 -8.73
CA GLU A 64 14.49 -10.44 -10.09
C GLU A 64 14.22 -11.90 -10.43
N TYR A 65 13.52 -12.18 -11.53
CA TYR A 65 13.22 -13.54 -11.96
C TYR A 65 13.33 -13.66 -13.48
N LYS A 66 14.16 -14.60 -13.98
CA LYS A 66 14.43 -14.81 -15.42
C LYS A 66 14.78 -13.51 -16.19
N GLY A 67 15.45 -12.57 -15.52
CA GLY A 67 15.83 -11.26 -16.10
C GLY A 67 14.69 -10.23 -16.14
N VAL A 68 13.56 -10.51 -15.50
CA VAL A 68 12.41 -9.62 -15.34
C VAL A 68 12.39 -9.07 -13.91
N HIS A 69 12.24 -7.75 -13.80
CA HIS A 69 12.11 -7.06 -12.52
C HIS A 69 10.64 -7.05 -12.09
N ILE A 70 10.32 -7.66 -10.95
CA ILE A 70 8.95 -7.75 -10.42
C ILE A 70 8.87 -6.93 -9.14
N ASN A 71 8.09 -5.86 -9.16
CA ASN A 71 7.69 -5.13 -7.97
C ASN A 71 6.44 -5.77 -7.40
N ILE A 72 6.50 -6.16 -6.13
CA ILE A 72 5.39 -6.69 -5.37
C ILE A 72 5.05 -5.64 -4.31
N ILE A 73 3.82 -5.15 -4.35
CA ILE A 73 3.31 -4.19 -3.38
C ILE A 73 2.32 -4.88 -2.46
N ASP A 74 2.57 -4.79 -1.17
CA ASP A 74 1.65 -5.30 -0.18
C ASP A 74 0.48 -4.31 0.03
N THR A 75 -0.78 -4.75 -0.15
CA THR A 75 -1.96 -3.90 0.12
C THR A 75 -2.56 -4.17 1.50
N PRO A 76 -2.99 -3.12 2.23
CA PRO A 76 -3.83 -3.29 3.40
C PRO A 76 -5.13 -4.03 3.04
N GLY A 77 -5.49 -5.04 3.84
CA GLY A 77 -6.66 -5.88 3.59
C GLY A 77 -7.97 -5.34 4.20
N HIS A 78 -7.95 -4.21 4.90
CA HIS A 78 -9.09 -3.70 5.67
C HIS A 78 -9.64 -2.38 5.07
N ALA A 79 -10.97 -2.23 5.06
CA ALA A 79 -11.67 -1.10 4.42
C ALA A 79 -11.28 0.28 4.99
N ASP A 80 -10.99 0.37 6.30
CA ASP A 80 -10.48 1.58 6.96
C ASP A 80 -9.21 2.18 6.31
N PHE A 81 -8.46 1.39 5.53
CA PHE A 81 -7.27 1.83 4.80
C PHE A 81 -7.56 2.04 3.30
N GLY A 82 -8.82 2.25 2.91
CA GLY A 82 -9.22 2.31 1.50
C GLY A 82 -8.49 3.38 0.69
N GLY A 83 -8.21 4.55 1.29
CA GLY A 83 -7.41 5.58 0.63
C GLY A 83 -5.97 5.15 0.37
N GLU A 84 -5.39 4.25 1.16
CA GLU A 84 -4.09 3.65 0.88
C GLU A 84 -4.16 2.58 -0.20
N VAL A 85 -5.21 1.76 -0.16
CA VAL A 85 -5.46 0.72 -1.17
C VAL A 85 -5.53 1.31 -2.58
N GLU A 86 -6.31 2.39 -2.79
CA GLU A 86 -6.42 3.00 -4.13
C GLU A 86 -5.08 3.54 -4.64
N ARG A 87 -4.28 4.13 -3.75
CA ARG A 87 -2.95 4.66 -4.06
C ARG A 87 -1.98 3.55 -4.46
N VAL A 88 -2.06 2.39 -3.80
CA VAL A 88 -1.26 1.23 -4.20
C VAL A 88 -1.72 0.67 -5.54
N LEU A 89 -3.03 0.51 -5.71
CA LEU A 89 -3.59 -0.09 -6.91
C LEU A 89 -3.31 0.75 -8.18
N SER A 90 -3.14 2.08 -8.05
CA SER A 90 -2.74 2.93 -9.19
C SER A 90 -1.28 2.72 -9.64
N MET A 91 -0.42 2.18 -8.78
CA MET A 91 0.98 1.88 -9.11
C MET A 91 1.16 0.52 -9.79
N VAL A 92 0.20 -0.40 -9.69
CA VAL A 92 0.36 -1.77 -10.21
C VAL A 92 -0.35 -1.96 -11.54
N ASP A 93 0.01 -3.04 -12.24
CA ASP A 93 -0.56 -3.42 -13.53
C ASP A 93 -1.31 -4.78 -13.45
N GLY A 94 -1.25 -5.45 -12.29
CA GLY A 94 -1.99 -6.68 -11.97
C GLY A 94 -2.12 -6.91 -10.47
N VAL A 95 -2.97 -7.85 -10.08
CA VAL A 95 -3.20 -8.18 -8.65
C VAL A 95 -3.13 -9.68 -8.40
N LEU A 96 -2.55 -10.06 -7.26
CA LEU A 96 -2.53 -11.42 -6.74
C LEU A 96 -3.56 -11.50 -5.61
N LEU A 97 -4.67 -12.21 -5.84
CA LEU A 97 -5.67 -12.45 -4.80
C LEU A 97 -5.32 -13.75 -4.08
N LEU A 98 -4.80 -13.62 -2.86
CA LEU A 98 -4.45 -14.74 -2.01
C LEU A 98 -5.65 -15.20 -1.18
N VAL A 99 -6.01 -16.46 -1.33
CA VAL A 99 -7.18 -17.07 -0.68
C VAL A 99 -6.78 -18.36 0.02
N ASP A 100 -7.20 -18.55 1.26
CA ASP A 100 -6.98 -19.81 1.99
C ASP A 100 -7.81 -20.96 1.39
N ALA A 101 -7.16 -22.09 1.11
CA ALA A 101 -7.76 -23.28 0.51
C ALA A 101 -8.83 -23.96 1.38
N VAL A 102 -8.90 -23.67 2.68
CA VAL A 102 -9.88 -24.21 3.62
C VAL A 102 -11.05 -23.24 3.78
N GLU A 103 -10.73 -21.96 3.99
CA GLU A 103 -11.72 -20.95 4.36
C GLU A 103 -12.44 -20.32 3.16
N GLY A 104 -11.74 -20.12 2.04
CA GLY A 104 -12.28 -19.38 0.90
C GLY A 104 -12.17 -17.85 1.05
N PRO A 105 -12.81 -17.08 0.15
CA PRO A 105 -12.73 -15.63 0.14
C PRO A 105 -13.41 -15.01 1.36
N MET A 106 -12.78 -13.99 1.95
CA MET A 106 -13.25 -13.36 3.19
C MET A 106 -13.73 -11.92 2.99
N PRO A 107 -14.72 -11.44 3.79
CA PRO A 107 -15.32 -10.11 3.67
C PRO A 107 -14.33 -8.93 3.59
N GLN A 108 -13.20 -9.04 4.28
CA GLN A 108 -12.18 -7.99 4.35
C GLN A 108 -11.54 -7.75 2.98
N THR A 109 -11.30 -8.82 2.20
CA THR A 109 -10.74 -8.71 0.85
C THR A 109 -11.71 -8.14 -0.18
N VAL A 110 -13.02 -8.23 0.07
CA VAL A 110 -14.07 -7.81 -0.87
C VAL A 110 -13.91 -6.35 -1.28
N PHE A 111 -13.61 -5.47 -0.33
CA PHE A 111 -13.43 -4.04 -0.60
C PHE A 111 -12.25 -3.79 -1.55
N VAL A 112 -11.09 -4.37 -1.25
CA VAL A 112 -9.85 -4.20 -2.01
C VAL A 112 -9.99 -4.81 -3.41
N THR A 113 -10.55 -6.01 -3.48
CA THR A 113 -10.83 -6.71 -4.74
C THR A 113 -11.79 -5.90 -5.62
N LYS A 114 -12.85 -5.32 -5.05
CA LYS A 114 -13.78 -4.46 -5.80
C LYS A 114 -13.08 -3.28 -6.45
N LYS A 115 -12.18 -2.61 -5.71
CA LYS A 115 -11.40 -1.47 -6.22
C LYS A 115 -10.43 -1.91 -7.32
N ALA A 116 -9.76 -3.04 -7.16
CA ALA A 116 -8.86 -3.60 -8.16
C ALA A 116 -9.58 -3.95 -9.47
N LEU A 117 -10.76 -4.58 -9.37
CA LEU A 117 -11.59 -4.93 -10.53
C LEU A 117 -12.11 -3.68 -11.25
N ALA A 118 -12.55 -2.65 -10.50
CA ALA A 118 -12.98 -1.37 -11.07
C ALA A 118 -11.87 -0.64 -11.84
N LEU A 119 -10.61 -0.82 -11.43
CA LEU A 119 -9.42 -0.33 -12.14
C LEU A 119 -9.03 -1.20 -13.35
N LYS A 120 -9.83 -2.22 -13.68
CA LYS A 120 -9.59 -3.19 -14.77
C LYS A 120 -8.25 -3.94 -14.64
N LEU A 121 -7.73 -4.05 -13.42
CA LEU A 121 -6.52 -4.82 -13.16
C LEU A 121 -6.81 -6.30 -13.38
N LYS A 122 -5.80 -7.04 -13.89
CA LYS A 122 -5.91 -8.48 -14.11
C LYS A 122 -5.62 -9.24 -12.82
N PRO A 123 -6.60 -9.99 -12.27
CA PRO A 123 -6.38 -10.80 -11.09
C PRO A 123 -5.72 -12.14 -11.43
N ILE A 124 -4.79 -12.58 -10.58
CA ILE A 124 -4.30 -13.95 -10.50
C ILE A 124 -4.73 -14.47 -9.15
N VAL A 125 -5.49 -15.57 -9.13
CA VAL A 125 -5.99 -16.17 -7.89
C VAL A 125 -4.96 -17.16 -7.37
N VAL A 126 -4.46 -16.90 -6.17
CA VAL A 126 -3.50 -17.76 -5.48
C VAL A 126 -4.21 -18.50 -4.34
N VAL A 127 -4.48 -19.78 -4.55
CA VAL A 127 -5.09 -20.65 -3.52
C VAL A 127 -3.98 -21.16 -2.61
N ASN A 128 -3.86 -20.57 -1.43
CA ASN A 128 -2.79 -20.82 -0.48
C ASN A 128 -3.16 -21.89 0.57
N LYS A 129 -2.14 -22.41 1.24
CA LYS A 129 -2.24 -23.43 2.29
C LYS A 129 -2.86 -24.75 1.81
N ILE A 130 -2.59 -25.13 0.56
CA ILE A 130 -3.05 -26.42 0.02
C ILE A 130 -2.41 -27.64 0.73
N ASP A 131 -1.37 -27.42 1.54
CA ASP A 131 -0.78 -28.41 2.43
C ASP A 131 -1.66 -28.76 3.66
N ARG A 132 -2.66 -27.94 3.98
CA ARG A 132 -3.50 -28.16 5.17
C ARG A 132 -4.49 -29.32 4.97
N PRO A 133 -4.70 -30.14 6.01
CA PRO A 133 -5.82 -31.09 6.01
C PRO A 133 -7.14 -30.31 5.97
N GLY A 134 -8.04 -30.70 5.07
CA GLY A 134 -9.32 -30.01 4.86
C GLY A 134 -9.29 -28.92 3.79
N ALA A 135 -8.22 -28.80 3.00
CA ALA A 135 -8.23 -27.98 1.79
C ALA A 135 -9.33 -28.43 0.82
N ARG A 136 -10.12 -27.47 0.32
CA ARG A 136 -11.27 -27.64 -0.58
C ARG A 136 -11.11 -26.71 -1.78
N GLN A 137 -10.13 -27.00 -2.63
CA GLN A 137 -9.71 -26.12 -3.73
C GLN A 137 -10.87 -25.77 -4.67
N ASP A 138 -11.64 -26.76 -5.13
CA ASP A 138 -12.75 -26.55 -6.08
C ASP A 138 -13.84 -25.65 -5.50
N PHE A 139 -14.17 -25.83 -4.21
CA PHE A 139 -15.12 -24.98 -3.50
C PHE A 139 -14.62 -23.53 -3.44
N VAL A 140 -13.35 -23.33 -3.06
CA VAL A 140 -12.75 -22.00 -2.95
C VAL A 140 -12.73 -21.27 -4.28
N ILE A 141 -12.43 -21.98 -5.38
CA ILE A 141 -12.41 -21.40 -6.72
C ILE A 141 -13.81 -20.91 -7.13
N ASN A 142 -14.84 -21.72 -6.90
CA ASN A 142 -16.22 -21.35 -7.19
C ASN A 142 -16.67 -20.12 -6.37
N GLU A 143 -16.34 -20.07 -5.07
CA GLU A 143 -16.66 -18.92 -4.23
C GLU A 143 -15.95 -17.64 -4.68
N VAL A 144 -14.71 -17.75 -5.19
CA VAL A 144 -13.97 -16.61 -5.75
C VAL A 144 -14.60 -16.15 -7.06
N PHE A 145 -15.04 -17.07 -7.91
CA PHE A 145 -15.78 -16.76 -9.12
C PHE A 145 -17.08 -16.01 -8.80
N ASP A 146 -17.89 -16.52 -7.86
CA ASP A 146 -19.12 -15.89 -7.40
C ASP A 146 -18.87 -14.51 -6.74
N LEU A 147 -17.72 -14.35 -6.07
CA LEU A 147 -17.30 -13.04 -5.57
C LEU A 147 -17.03 -12.07 -6.72
N PHE A 148 -16.29 -12.48 -7.77
CA PHE A 148 -15.94 -11.61 -8.88
C PHE A 148 -17.17 -11.20 -9.68
N ASP A 149 -18.08 -12.13 -9.93
CA ASP A 149 -19.36 -11.86 -10.62
C ASP A 149 -20.20 -10.82 -9.85
N ARG A 150 -20.37 -11.02 -8.52
CA ARG A 150 -21.07 -10.06 -7.65
C ARG A 150 -20.42 -8.68 -7.62
N LEU A 151 -19.10 -8.62 -7.78
CA LEU A 151 -18.34 -7.37 -7.79
C LEU A 151 -18.31 -6.68 -9.17
N GLY A 152 -18.90 -7.30 -10.20
CA GLY A 152 -18.98 -6.75 -11.55
C GLY A 152 -17.68 -6.90 -12.35
N ALA A 153 -16.96 -8.02 -12.17
CA ALA A 153 -15.80 -8.35 -12.98
C ALA A 153 -16.16 -8.46 -14.47
N THR A 154 -15.25 -8.07 -15.36
CA THR A 154 -15.40 -8.30 -16.80
C THR A 154 -15.20 -9.78 -17.15
N GLU A 155 -15.64 -10.21 -18.34
CA GLU A 155 -15.40 -11.58 -18.82
C GLU A 155 -13.90 -11.94 -18.80
N GLU A 156 -13.02 -11.02 -19.20
CA GLU A 156 -11.56 -11.21 -19.14
C GLU A 156 -11.04 -11.38 -17.69
N GLN A 157 -11.69 -10.77 -16.71
CA GLN A 157 -11.33 -10.90 -15.29
C GLN A 157 -11.91 -12.16 -14.65
N LEU A 158 -13.01 -12.70 -15.19
CA LEU A 158 -13.61 -13.96 -14.76
C LEU A 158 -12.82 -15.18 -15.27
N ASP A 159 -12.10 -15.06 -16.38
CA ASP A 159 -11.13 -16.06 -16.85
C ASP A 159 -9.76 -15.88 -16.15
N PHE A 160 -9.79 -15.85 -14.82
CA PHE A 160 -8.58 -15.62 -14.03
C PHE A 160 -7.69 -16.88 -13.97
N PRO A 161 -6.36 -16.73 -14.08
CA PRO A 161 -5.45 -17.83 -13.83
C PRO A 161 -5.43 -18.21 -12.34
N ILE A 162 -5.33 -19.51 -12.10
CA ILE A 162 -5.30 -20.09 -10.75
C ILE A 162 -3.90 -20.66 -10.49
N VAL A 163 -3.32 -20.31 -9.35
CA VAL A 163 -2.07 -20.86 -8.85
C VAL A 163 -2.31 -21.43 -7.47
N TYR A 164 -1.95 -22.69 -7.26
CA TYR A 164 -1.99 -23.33 -5.96
C TYR A 164 -0.65 -23.14 -5.26
N ALA A 165 -0.65 -22.78 -3.98
CA ALA A 165 0.56 -22.49 -3.24
C ALA A 165 0.53 -22.98 -1.79
N SER A 166 1.72 -23.25 -1.26
CA SER A 166 1.97 -23.31 0.17
C SER A 166 3.04 -22.29 0.51
N GLY A 167 2.64 -21.12 1.03
CA GLY A 167 3.58 -20.13 1.53
C GLY A 167 4.46 -20.68 2.67
N LEU A 168 3.94 -21.59 3.48
CA LEU A 168 4.72 -22.19 4.57
C LEU A 168 5.82 -23.12 4.04
N SER A 169 5.45 -24.04 3.14
CA SER A 169 6.36 -25.07 2.62
C SER A 169 7.19 -24.61 1.42
N GLY A 170 6.88 -23.43 0.85
CA GLY A 170 7.69 -22.81 -0.17
C GLY A 170 7.48 -23.33 -1.59
N TYR A 171 6.30 -23.87 -1.93
CA TYR A 171 6.02 -24.38 -3.28
C TYR A 171 4.75 -23.79 -3.89
N SER A 172 4.69 -23.78 -5.23
CA SER A 172 3.52 -23.40 -6.02
C SER A 172 3.39 -24.27 -7.28
N SER A 173 2.18 -24.42 -7.80
CA SER A 173 1.88 -25.16 -9.03
C SER A 173 0.58 -24.69 -9.67
N ASP A 174 0.42 -24.96 -10.95
CA ASP A 174 -0.84 -24.93 -11.70
C ASP A 174 -1.77 -26.12 -11.36
N ARG A 175 -1.28 -27.12 -10.62
CA ARG A 175 -2.04 -28.30 -10.19
C ARG A 175 -2.26 -28.35 -8.68
N ALA A 176 -3.47 -28.73 -8.28
CA ALA A 176 -3.91 -28.75 -6.88
C ALA A 176 -3.31 -29.89 -6.03
N ASP A 177 -2.80 -30.95 -6.67
CA ASP A 177 -2.27 -32.17 -6.03
C ASP A 177 -0.80 -32.05 -5.61
N VAL A 178 -0.10 -31.02 -6.07
CA VAL A 178 1.33 -30.83 -5.80
C VAL A 178 1.59 -30.53 -4.32
N ARG A 179 2.65 -31.13 -3.76
CA ARG A 179 3.05 -30.94 -2.34
C ARG A 179 4.54 -30.62 -2.14
N SER A 180 5.27 -30.37 -3.23
CA SER A 180 6.71 -30.12 -3.23
C SER A 180 7.10 -29.28 -4.44
N GLY A 181 8.24 -28.59 -4.38
CA GLY A 181 8.75 -27.79 -5.49
C GLY A 181 9.22 -26.43 -5.00
N ASP A 182 9.04 -25.42 -5.85
CA ASP A 182 9.45 -24.04 -5.62
C ASP A 182 8.31 -23.07 -6.00
N MET A 183 8.58 -21.77 -5.92
CA MET A 183 7.64 -20.70 -6.27
C MET A 183 7.64 -20.35 -7.77
N SER A 184 8.25 -21.17 -8.63
CA SER A 184 8.39 -20.88 -10.07
C SER A 184 7.04 -20.74 -10.77
N ALA A 185 6.03 -21.55 -10.42
CA ALA A 185 4.71 -21.45 -11.04
C ALA A 185 4.04 -20.10 -10.80
N LEU A 186 4.18 -19.53 -9.59
CA LEU A 186 3.66 -18.20 -9.28
C LEU A 186 4.42 -17.10 -10.04
N PHE A 187 5.75 -17.20 -10.12
CA PHE A 187 6.54 -16.26 -10.92
C PHE A 187 6.16 -16.33 -12.41
N ASP A 188 6.06 -17.53 -12.97
CA ASP A 188 5.70 -17.73 -14.37
C ASP A 188 4.29 -17.22 -14.67
N ALA A 189 3.34 -17.38 -13.74
CA ALA A 189 2.01 -16.80 -13.86
C ALA A 189 2.05 -15.26 -13.90
N ILE A 190 2.85 -14.63 -13.03
CA ILE A 190 3.03 -13.16 -13.04
C ILE A 190 3.58 -12.71 -14.40
N LEU A 191 4.64 -13.35 -14.89
CA LEU A 191 5.26 -13.01 -16.17
C LEU A 191 4.29 -13.15 -17.35
N LYS A 192 3.43 -14.19 -17.32
CA LYS A 192 2.51 -14.53 -18.39
C LYS A 192 1.26 -13.64 -18.42
N TYR A 193 0.63 -13.40 -17.28
CA TYR A 193 -0.71 -12.79 -17.23
C TYR A 193 -0.70 -11.31 -16.84
N VAL A 194 0.34 -10.84 -16.14
CA VAL A 194 0.48 -9.42 -15.83
C VAL A 194 1.11 -8.74 -17.05
N PRO A 195 0.47 -7.69 -17.60
CA PRO A 195 0.95 -7.05 -18.81
C PRO A 195 2.32 -6.41 -18.60
N GLU A 196 3.12 -6.41 -19.67
CA GLU A 196 4.30 -5.55 -19.75
C GLU A 196 3.88 -4.10 -19.80
N HIS A 197 4.57 -3.28 -19.01
CA HIS A 197 4.32 -1.86 -19.02
C HIS A 197 4.74 -1.29 -20.39
N ASN A 198 3.76 -0.82 -21.16
CA ASN A 198 3.94 -0.42 -22.55
C ASN A 198 4.22 1.08 -22.70
N ASN A 199 4.60 1.76 -21.61
CA ASN A 199 4.86 3.19 -21.64
C ASN A 199 6.27 3.47 -22.17
N SER A 200 6.33 4.30 -23.21
CA SER A 200 7.59 4.64 -23.85
C SER A 200 8.44 5.55 -22.97
N SER A 201 9.72 5.19 -22.84
CA SER A 201 10.78 6.05 -22.30
C SER A 201 11.06 7.28 -23.16
N ASP A 202 10.56 7.30 -24.40
CA ASP A 202 10.90 8.33 -25.40
C ASP A 202 9.99 9.56 -25.31
N GLY A 203 8.96 9.53 -24.45
CA GLY A 203 8.07 10.66 -24.22
C GLY A 203 8.52 11.60 -23.09
N PRO A 204 7.89 12.77 -22.94
CA PRO A 204 8.19 13.70 -21.87
C PRO A 204 7.86 13.10 -20.49
N PHE A 205 8.70 13.43 -19.51
CA PHE A 205 8.60 12.91 -18.15
C PHE A 205 7.22 13.18 -17.55
N GLN A 206 6.62 12.15 -16.96
CA GLN A 206 5.38 12.24 -16.20
C GLN A 206 5.38 11.17 -15.10
N MET A 207 5.13 11.57 -13.87
CA MET A 207 5.06 10.71 -12.69
C MET A 207 3.99 11.24 -11.74
N GLN A 208 3.12 10.38 -11.22
CA GLN A 208 2.19 10.77 -10.15
C GLN A 208 2.65 10.27 -8.79
N ILE A 209 2.55 11.14 -7.78
CA ILE A 209 2.84 10.79 -6.39
C ILE A 209 1.68 10.00 -5.82
N ALA A 210 1.93 8.72 -5.55
CA ALA A 210 0.97 7.80 -4.98
C ALA A 210 1.03 7.79 -3.45
N SER A 211 2.22 7.87 -2.86
CA SER A 211 2.36 7.93 -1.40
C SER A 211 3.49 8.86 -0.98
N ILE A 212 3.45 9.26 0.29
CA ILE A 212 4.46 10.12 0.89
C ILE A 212 4.98 9.42 2.14
N ASP A 213 6.29 9.37 2.23
CA ASP A 213 7.03 8.96 3.41
C ASP A 213 7.78 10.17 3.97
N TYR A 214 8.24 10.10 5.21
CA TYR A 214 8.95 11.19 5.87
C TYR A 214 10.20 10.70 6.59
N SER A 215 11.30 11.42 6.39
CA SER A 215 12.55 11.21 7.10
C SER A 215 12.99 12.51 7.77
N SER A 216 13.47 12.41 9.01
CA SER A 216 14.05 13.55 9.74
C SER A 216 15.29 14.12 9.06
N TYR A 217 16.00 13.33 8.24
CA TYR A 217 17.23 13.75 7.58
C TYR A 217 17.00 14.35 6.19
N VAL A 218 16.03 13.82 5.45
CA VAL A 218 15.84 14.15 4.02
C VAL A 218 14.50 14.82 3.73
N GLY A 219 13.65 14.99 4.75
CA GLY A 219 12.34 15.61 4.63
C GLY A 219 11.30 14.66 4.05
N LYS A 220 10.34 15.22 3.29
CA LYS A 220 9.32 14.42 2.59
C LYS A 220 9.94 13.63 1.44
N ILE A 221 9.50 12.39 1.33
CA ILE A 221 9.90 11.45 0.29
C ILE A 221 8.63 11.12 -0.49
N GLY A 222 8.58 11.54 -1.76
CA GLY A 222 7.48 11.18 -2.66
C GLY A 222 7.73 9.80 -3.24
N ILE A 223 6.72 8.94 -3.24
CA ILE A 223 6.76 7.62 -3.86
C ILE A 223 5.73 7.59 -4.99
N GLY A 224 6.13 7.11 -6.15
CA GLY A 224 5.23 7.02 -7.29
C GLY A 224 5.77 6.15 -8.41
N LYS A 225 4.88 5.81 -9.35
CA LYS A 225 5.23 5.14 -10.60
C LYS A 225 5.50 6.20 -11.66
N ILE A 226 6.59 6.06 -12.41
CA ILE A 226 6.84 6.89 -13.59
C ILE A 226 5.91 6.40 -14.70
N ASN A 227 4.99 7.24 -15.14
CA ASN A 227 4.06 6.90 -16.21
C ASN A 227 4.74 6.99 -17.57
N ARG A 228 5.60 8.00 -17.80
CA ARG A 228 6.27 8.21 -19.10
C ARG A 228 7.59 8.91 -18.92
N GLY A 229 8.51 8.69 -19.86
CA GLY A 229 9.78 9.40 -19.93
C GLY A 229 10.80 8.90 -18.91
N ILE A 230 11.76 9.76 -18.58
CA ILE A 230 12.94 9.43 -17.81
C ILE A 230 13.16 10.52 -16.76
N LEU A 231 13.55 10.10 -15.56
CA LEU A 231 13.92 10.98 -14.44
C LEU A 231 15.41 10.83 -14.12
N TYR A 232 16.08 11.96 -13.92
CA TYR A 232 17.47 12.03 -13.49
C TYR A 232 17.61 12.79 -12.16
N PRO A 233 18.57 12.43 -11.28
CA PRO A 233 18.89 13.23 -10.11
C PRO A 233 19.30 14.64 -10.53
N GLY A 234 18.84 15.64 -9.79
CA GLY A 234 19.07 17.05 -10.09
C GLY A 234 18.22 17.60 -11.24
N MET A 235 17.25 16.84 -11.78
CA MET A 235 16.36 17.30 -12.83
C MET A 235 15.32 18.29 -12.30
N ASP A 236 15.15 19.40 -13.01
CA ASP A 236 14.07 20.36 -12.77
C ASP A 236 12.77 19.83 -13.36
N VAL A 237 11.69 19.93 -12.59
CA VAL A 237 10.35 19.41 -12.92
C VAL A 237 9.29 20.46 -12.59
N VAL A 238 8.11 20.31 -13.17
CA VAL A 238 6.93 21.06 -12.75
C VAL A 238 6.02 20.13 -11.98
N MET A 239 5.60 20.55 -10.80
CA MET A 239 4.54 19.90 -10.04
C MET A 239 3.20 20.55 -10.32
N LYS A 240 2.15 19.73 -10.44
CA LYS A 240 0.79 20.21 -10.60
C LYS A 240 -0.19 19.23 -9.95
N LEU A 241 -1.11 19.75 -9.13
CA LEU A 241 -2.14 18.93 -8.48
C LEU A 241 -3.40 18.86 -9.35
N GLY A 242 -3.59 17.75 -10.05
CA GLY A 242 -4.70 17.59 -10.99
C GLY A 242 -4.70 18.61 -12.13
N HIS A 243 -5.81 18.72 -12.85
CA HIS A 243 -5.92 19.65 -13.97
C HIS A 243 -6.03 21.13 -13.53
N ALA A 244 -6.61 21.37 -12.36
CA ALA A 244 -6.93 22.72 -11.86
C ALA A 244 -5.86 23.34 -10.94
N GLY A 245 -4.89 22.55 -10.43
CA GLY A 245 -3.82 23.09 -9.58
C GLY A 245 -2.88 24.01 -10.36
N GLU A 246 -2.30 24.99 -9.67
CA GLU A 246 -1.27 25.85 -10.26
C GLU A 246 0.05 25.08 -10.46
N PRO A 247 0.76 25.29 -11.59
CA PRO A 247 2.06 24.68 -11.81
C PRO A 247 3.14 25.35 -10.95
N GLU A 248 3.86 24.57 -10.16
CA GLU A 248 4.99 25.03 -9.34
C GLU A 248 6.29 24.35 -9.82
N LYS A 249 7.35 25.15 -10.00
CA LYS A 249 8.66 24.59 -10.36
C LYS A 249 9.31 23.96 -9.15
N SER A 250 9.93 22.81 -9.35
CA SER A 250 10.60 22.05 -8.30
C SER A 250 11.82 21.33 -8.88
N ARG A 251 12.67 20.80 -8.01
CA ARG A 251 13.86 20.05 -8.42
C ARG A 251 13.94 18.74 -7.66
N VAL A 252 14.15 17.65 -8.37
CA VAL A 252 14.37 16.33 -7.76
C VAL A 252 15.84 16.23 -7.38
N ASN A 253 16.16 16.07 -6.09
CA ASN A 253 17.55 15.99 -5.64
C ASN A 253 18.14 14.60 -5.86
N GLN A 254 17.43 13.57 -5.41
CA GLN A 254 17.87 12.18 -5.44
C GLN A 254 16.70 11.28 -5.86
N ILE A 255 17.06 10.16 -6.49
CA ILE A 255 16.13 9.11 -6.88
C ILE A 255 16.59 7.82 -6.22
N LEU A 256 15.65 7.13 -5.59
CA LEU A 256 15.86 5.85 -4.94
C LEU A 256 14.95 4.80 -5.61
N LYS A 257 15.43 3.56 -5.69
CA LYS A 257 14.62 2.39 -6.06
C LYS A 257 14.64 1.36 -4.94
N PHE A 258 13.62 0.51 -4.91
CA PHE A 258 13.60 -0.65 -4.03
C PHE A 258 14.50 -1.75 -4.60
N SER A 259 15.30 -2.37 -3.73
CA SER A 259 16.10 -3.55 -4.05
C SER A 259 15.93 -4.54 -2.91
N GLY A 260 15.14 -5.60 -3.13
CA GLY A 260 14.62 -6.41 -2.04
C GLY A 260 13.76 -5.55 -1.10
N LEU A 261 14.30 -5.26 0.09
CA LEU A 261 13.68 -4.41 1.11
C LEU A 261 14.43 -3.09 1.35
N ASP A 262 15.64 -2.97 0.78
CA ASP A 262 16.48 -1.79 0.94
C ASP A 262 16.15 -0.75 -0.13
N ARG A 263 16.55 0.50 0.13
CA ARG A 263 16.45 1.62 -0.82
C ARG A 263 17.85 1.91 -1.35
N ILE A 264 18.02 1.87 -2.67
CA ILE A 264 19.29 2.16 -3.33
C ILE A 264 19.18 3.42 -4.18
N SER A 265 20.20 4.28 -4.13
CA SER A 265 20.28 5.45 -5.00
C SER A 265 20.56 5.02 -6.44
N VAL A 266 19.91 5.68 -7.39
CA VAL A 266 20.07 5.41 -8.82
C VAL A 266 20.30 6.70 -9.60
N ASP A 267 21.10 6.60 -10.66
CA ASP A 267 21.43 7.75 -11.51
C ASP A 267 20.37 8.02 -12.59
N LYS A 268 19.42 7.10 -12.77
CA LYS A 268 18.35 7.18 -13.75
C LYS A 268 17.17 6.30 -13.35
N ALA A 269 15.95 6.78 -13.62
CA ALA A 269 14.74 5.98 -13.60
C ALA A 269 13.89 6.23 -14.84
N GLU A 270 13.15 5.23 -15.28
CA GLU A 270 12.42 5.21 -16.55
C GLU A 270 10.94 4.86 -16.32
N ALA A 271 10.12 5.03 -17.35
CA ALA A 271 8.71 4.65 -17.34
C ALA A 271 8.51 3.20 -16.83
N GLY A 272 7.55 3.04 -15.93
CA GLY A 272 7.24 1.78 -15.24
C GLY A 272 7.96 1.58 -13.90
N ASP A 273 9.07 2.28 -13.65
CA ASP A 273 9.74 2.18 -12.35
C ASP A 273 8.89 2.82 -11.24
N ILE A 274 8.82 2.14 -10.10
CA ILE A 274 8.36 2.72 -8.83
C ILE A 274 9.59 3.30 -8.14
N VAL A 275 9.60 4.62 -7.96
CA VAL A 275 10.74 5.35 -7.39
C VAL A 275 10.35 6.14 -6.16
N LEU A 276 11.33 6.37 -5.30
CA LEU A 276 11.24 7.35 -4.23
C LEU A 276 12.09 8.57 -4.60
N ILE A 277 11.53 9.75 -4.42
CA ILE A 277 12.15 11.02 -4.77
C ILE A 277 12.18 11.96 -3.58
N ASN A 278 13.24 12.76 -3.51
CA ASN A 278 13.50 13.67 -2.40
C ASN A 278 13.86 15.06 -2.96
N GLY A 279 13.79 16.09 -2.11
CA GLY A 279 14.14 17.47 -2.49
C GLY A 279 12.96 18.38 -2.84
N ILE A 280 11.73 17.90 -2.65
CA ILE A 280 10.51 18.65 -2.91
C ILE A 280 9.70 18.76 -1.61
N ASP A 281 9.71 19.95 -1.00
CA ASP A 281 9.08 20.17 0.32
C ASP A 281 7.55 20.18 0.27
N ASN A 282 6.97 20.74 -0.79
CA ASN A 282 5.52 20.89 -0.97
C ASN A 282 4.87 19.71 -1.70
N ILE A 283 5.54 18.56 -1.75
CA ILE A 283 4.98 17.37 -2.37
C ILE A 283 3.72 16.90 -1.61
N SER A 284 2.66 16.63 -2.37
CA SER A 284 1.37 16.15 -1.88
C SER A 284 0.88 14.97 -2.74
N ILE A 285 0.02 14.13 -2.19
CA ILE A 285 -0.50 12.96 -2.90
C ILE A 285 -1.37 13.38 -4.07
N GLY A 286 -1.28 12.65 -5.18
CA GLY A 286 -1.98 12.97 -6.43
C GLY A 286 -1.29 14.06 -7.25
N THR A 287 -0.26 14.72 -6.71
CA THR A 287 0.58 15.64 -7.48
C THR A 287 1.22 14.92 -8.65
N THR A 288 1.11 15.50 -9.84
CA THR A 288 1.84 15.04 -11.02
C THR A 288 3.11 15.86 -11.16
N LEU A 289 4.24 15.17 -11.28
CA LEU A 289 5.50 15.75 -11.71
C LEU A 289 5.63 15.54 -13.21
N SER A 290 5.91 16.61 -13.94
CA SER A 290 6.05 16.58 -15.40
C SER A 290 7.29 17.33 -15.87
N ASP A 291 7.65 17.11 -17.13
CA ASP A 291 8.62 17.92 -17.84
C ASP A 291 8.24 19.42 -17.82
N ILE A 292 9.24 20.31 -17.77
CA ILE A 292 9.03 21.77 -17.73
C ILE A 292 8.40 22.29 -19.02
N ASN A 293 8.72 21.66 -20.15
CA ASN A 293 8.24 22.09 -21.47
C ASN A 293 6.91 21.42 -21.85
N ASN A 294 6.53 20.35 -21.14
CA ASN A 294 5.25 19.68 -21.38
C ASN A 294 4.54 19.35 -20.07
N ILE A 295 3.73 20.30 -19.60
CA ILE A 295 2.99 20.20 -18.34
C ILE A 295 1.68 19.46 -18.58
N GLU A 296 1.70 18.16 -18.32
CA GLU A 296 0.53 17.29 -18.45
C GLU A 296 0.22 16.64 -17.11
N ALA A 297 -0.81 17.15 -16.41
CA ALA A 297 -1.23 16.60 -15.13
C ALA A 297 -2.14 15.39 -15.30
N LEU A 298 -1.94 14.38 -14.45
CA LEU A 298 -2.80 13.22 -14.35
C LEU A 298 -4.05 13.54 -13.49
N PRO A 299 -5.14 12.78 -13.67
CA PRO A 299 -6.34 12.92 -12.83
C PRO A 299 -6.00 12.78 -11.34
N ILE A 300 -6.70 13.53 -10.50
CA ILE A 300 -6.50 13.49 -9.05
C ILE A 300 -6.86 12.10 -8.54
N LEU A 301 -6.01 11.53 -7.70
CA LEU A 301 -6.33 10.31 -6.97
C LEU A 301 -7.44 10.62 -5.97
N HIS A 302 -8.53 9.86 -6.01
CA HIS A 302 -9.62 10.04 -5.06
C HIS A 302 -9.10 9.72 -3.66
N ILE A 303 -9.14 10.72 -2.78
CA ILE A 303 -8.85 10.53 -1.37
C ILE A 303 -10.21 10.40 -0.72
N ASP A 304 -10.61 9.18 -0.33
CA ASP A 304 -11.87 9.08 0.40
C ASP A 304 -11.76 9.94 1.69
N GLU A 305 -12.90 10.35 2.24
CA GLU A 305 -12.94 11.27 3.38
C GLU A 305 -13.13 10.55 4.73
N PRO A 306 -12.77 11.18 5.86
CA PRO A 306 -13.03 10.63 7.18
C PRO A 306 -14.53 10.44 7.44
N THR A 307 -14.86 9.41 8.23
CA THR A 307 -16.23 8.98 8.54
C THR A 307 -16.47 8.92 10.05
N LEU A 308 -15.41 8.78 10.85
CA LEU A 308 -15.47 8.74 12.31
C LEU A 308 -14.55 9.80 12.91
N THR A 309 -15.01 10.38 14.01
CA THR A 309 -14.29 11.40 14.77
C THR A 309 -14.25 11.05 16.24
N MET A 310 -13.12 11.27 16.89
CA MET A 310 -13.00 11.19 18.33
C MET A 310 -12.09 12.29 18.87
N ASN A 311 -12.33 12.69 20.11
CA ASN A 311 -11.51 13.70 20.78
C ASN A 311 -10.33 13.03 21.46
N PHE A 312 -9.12 13.51 21.16
CA PHE A 312 -7.87 13.17 21.82
C PHE A 312 -7.58 14.29 22.82
N MET A 313 -7.42 13.93 24.09
CA MET A 313 -7.39 14.88 25.20
C MET A 313 -6.18 14.65 26.09
N VAL A 314 -5.63 15.72 26.66
CA VAL A 314 -4.64 15.60 27.73
C VAL A 314 -5.25 14.82 28.92
N ASN A 315 -4.51 13.85 29.47
CA ASN A 315 -4.96 13.14 30.65
C ASN A 315 -4.91 14.05 31.89
N THR A 316 -6.07 14.44 32.41
CA THR A 316 -6.20 15.27 33.62
C THR A 316 -6.57 14.45 34.87
N SER A 317 -6.53 13.12 34.79
CA SER A 317 -6.86 12.23 35.91
C SER A 317 -5.78 12.24 37.01
N PRO A 318 -6.09 11.75 38.23
CA PRO A 318 -5.08 11.58 39.30
C PRO A 318 -3.94 10.60 38.98
N LEU A 319 -4.04 9.88 37.86
CA LEU A 319 -3.03 8.95 37.38
C LEU A 319 -2.15 9.55 36.27
N ALA A 320 -2.39 10.82 35.91
CA ALA A 320 -1.67 11.50 34.83
C ALA A 320 -0.15 11.46 35.03
N GLY A 321 0.57 11.01 34.00
CA GLY A 321 2.04 11.01 33.97
C GLY A 321 2.69 9.91 34.81
N LYS A 322 1.96 8.85 35.16
CA LYS A 322 2.51 7.67 35.85
C LYS A 322 3.08 6.63 34.88
N GLU A 323 2.55 6.54 33.66
CA GLU A 323 2.96 5.56 32.66
C GLU A 323 3.54 6.21 31.41
N GLY A 324 3.01 7.37 30.99
CA GLY A 324 3.47 8.11 29.83
C GLY A 324 4.59 9.10 30.10
N LYS A 325 5.49 9.25 29.14
CA LYS A 325 6.52 10.30 29.10
C LYS A 325 6.00 11.58 28.45
N PHE A 326 5.08 11.45 27.50
CA PHE A 326 4.53 12.55 26.72
C PHE A 326 3.06 12.77 27.09
N VAL A 327 2.80 13.82 27.86
CA VAL A 327 1.47 14.07 28.47
C VAL A 327 0.93 15.46 28.20
N THR A 328 1.75 16.36 27.64
CA THR A 328 1.35 17.76 27.43
C THR A 328 0.60 17.95 26.12
N SER A 329 -0.31 18.92 26.08
CA SER A 329 -1.07 19.29 24.87
C SER A 329 -0.13 19.52 23.67
N ARG A 330 0.97 20.27 23.86
CA ARG A 330 1.96 20.54 22.81
C ARG A 330 2.58 19.27 22.24
N GLN A 331 2.99 18.32 23.09
CA GLN A 331 3.58 17.06 22.64
C GLN A 331 2.58 16.23 21.82
N ILE A 332 1.32 16.19 22.26
CA ILE A 332 0.24 15.49 21.55
C ILE A 332 0.01 16.16 20.19
N PHE A 333 -0.12 17.49 20.15
CA PHE A 333 -0.31 18.23 18.90
C PHE A 333 0.86 18.06 17.92
N ASP A 334 2.10 18.11 18.40
CA ASP A 334 3.29 17.91 17.57
C ASP A 334 3.28 16.50 16.94
N ARG A 335 2.83 15.49 17.69
CA ARG A 335 2.72 14.10 17.18
C ARG A 335 1.58 13.92 16.19
N LEU A 336 0.43 14.52 16.44
CA LEU A 336 -0.70 14.53 15.52
C LEU A 336 -0.35 15.27 14.22
N SER A 337 0.37 16.39 14.34
CA SER A 337 0.88 17.15 13.20
C SER A 337 1.91 16.37 12.39
N LEU A 338 2.72 15.53 13.04
CA LEU A 338 3.61 14.61 12.36
C LEU A 338 2.82 13.56 11.56
N GLU A 339 1.77 12.99 12.16
CA GLU A 339 0.91 11.98 11.52
C GLU A 339 0.22 12.53 10.26
N LEU A 340 -0.25 13.77 10.29
CA LEU A 340 -0.89 14.43 9.14
C LEU A 340 0.04 14.55 7.92
N LYS A 341 1.36 14.48 8.09
CA LYS A 341 2.32 14.58 6.97
C LYS A 341 2.33 13.32 6.10
N SER A 342 2.05 12.15 6.67
CA SER A 342 2.02 10.86 5.96
C SER A 342 0.60 10.34 5.76
N ASN A 343 -0.28 10.58 6.75
CA ASN A 343 -1.63 10.04 6.79
C ASN A 343 -2.66 11.00 6.21
N VAL A 344 -2.88 10.88 4.91
CA VAL A 344 -3.77 11.77 4.16
C VAL A 344 -5.26 11.52 4.47
N ALA A 345 -5.58 10.41 5.11
CA ALA A 345 -6.94 10.06 5.52
C ALA A 345 -7.33 10.64 6.90
N LEU A 346 -6.35 11.17 7.64
CA LEU A 346 -6.55 11.77 8.96
C LEU A 346 -6.84 13.28 8.82
N ARG A 347 -7.71 13.80 9.68
CA ARG A 347 -7.91 15.25 9.89
C ARG A 347 -7.82 15.53 11.38
N VAL A 348 -7.19 16.64 11.73
CA VAL A 348 -7.07 17.09 13.12
C VAL A 348 -7.53 18.55 13.18
N SER A 349 -8.54 18.81 14.00
CA SER A 349 -9.04 20.14 14.33
C SER A 349 -8.70 20.45 15.79
N THR A 350 -8.34 21.69 16.07
CA THR A 350 -8.33 22.23 17.45
C THR A 350 -9.75 22.58 17.84
N THR A 351 -10.08 22.42 19.12
CA THR A 351 -11.38 22.85 19.67
C THR A 351 -11.23 24.16 20.45
N ASP A 352 -12.30 24.61 21.10
CA ASP A 352 -12.26 25.76 22.03
C ASP A 352 -11.40 25.48 23.28
N ASP A 353 -11.09 24.21 23.55
CA ASP A 353 -10.18 23.77 24.61
C ASP A 353 -8.83 23.36 24.01
N ASP A 354 -7.77 24.08 24.37
CA ASP A 354 -6.39 23.84 23.92
C ASP A 354 -5.83 22.47 24.35
N THR A 355 -6.54 21.75 25.22
CA THR A 355 -6.18 20.39 25.66
C THR A 355 -6.91 19.29 24.89
N VAL A 356 -7.81 19.67 23.98
CA VAL A 356 -8.70 18.76 23.24
C VAL A 356 -8.52 18.94 21.73
N PHE A 357 -8.17 17.85 21.06
CA PHE A 357 -8.03 17.77 19.62
C PHE A 357 -9.10 16.85 19.04
N GLU A 358 -9.85 17.35 18.07
CA GLU A 358 -10.82 16.56 17.34
C GLU A 358 -10.09 15.82 16.20
N VAL A 359 -10.03 14.49 16.29
CA VAL A 359 -9.28 13.64 15.36
C VAL A 359 -10.25 12.81 14.55
N SER A 360 -10.29 13.04 13.24
CA SER A 360 -11.18 12.37 12.31
C SER A 360 -10.41 11.41 11.41
N GLY A 361 -10.89 10.17 11.31
CA GLY A 361 -10.30 9.10 10.51
C GLY A 361 -11.36 8.31 9.76
N ARG A 362 -10.94 7.24 9.07
CA ARG A 362 -11.83 6.46 8.19
C ARG A 362 -12.66 5.39 8.87
N GLY A 363 -12.33 5.09 10.10
CA GLY A 363 -12.95 4.00 10.84
C GLY A 363 -12.28 3.83 12.19
N GLU A 364 -12.89 2.97 12.99
CA GLU A 364 -12.48 2.76 14.38
C GLU A 364 -11.09 2.12 14.44
N LEU A 365 -10.79 1.19 13.53
CA LEU A 365 -9.51 0.51 13.49
C LEU A 365 -8.39 1.50 13.16
N HIS A 366 -8.63 2.41 12.22
CA HIS A 366 -7.68 3.47 11.85
C HIS A 366 -7.29 4.33 13.05
N LEU A 367 -8.28 4.85 13.80
CA LEU A 367 -8.02 5.69 14.97
C LEU A 367 -7.39 4.89 16.12
N THR A 368 -7.82 3.65 16.32
CA THR A 368 -7.27 2.77 17.37
C THR A 368 -5.79 2.45 17.11
N ILE A 369 -5.38 2.30 15.86
CA ILE A 369 -3.98 2.05 15.51
C ILE A 369 -3.12 3.28 15.80
N LEU A 370 -3.61 4.48 15.49
CA LEU A 370 -2.92 5.72 15.87
C LEU A 370 -2.74 5.81 17.39
N LEU A 371 -3.80 5.55 18.16
CA LEU A 371 -3.76 5.55 19.62
C LEU A 371 -2.76 4.55 20.19
N GLU A 372 -2.80 3.32 19.70
CA GLU A 372 -1.91 2.27 20.19
C GLU A 372 -0.45 2.53 19.80
N THR A 373 -0.22 3.15 18.64
CA THR A 373 1.12 3.60 18.23
C THR A 373 1.63 4.68 19.17
N MET A 374 0.83 5.72 19.43
CA MET A 374 1.17 6.78 20.38
C MET A 374 1.42 6.21 21.79
N ARG A 375 0.58 5.27 22.26
CA ARG A 375 0.76 4.62 23.56
C ARG A 375 2.12 3.90 23.66
N ARG A 376 2.55 3.20 22.61
CA ARG A 376 3.87 2.51 22.56
C ARG A 376 5.04 3.47 22.47
N GLU A 377 4.86 4.61 21.83
CA GLU A 377 5.83 5.71 21.82
C GLU A 377 5.95 6.38 23.21
N GLY A 378 5.04 6.09 24.14
CA GLY A 378 5.04 6.61 25.51
C GLY A 378 4.16 7.84 25.70
N TYR A 379 3.21 8.10 24.78
CA TYR A 379 2.17 9.08 24.98
C TYR A 379 1.09 8.55 25.90
N GLU A 380 0.57 9.44 26.74
CA GLU A 380 -0.57 9.16 27.60
C GLU A 380 -1.63 10.25 27.36
N LEU A 381 -2.80 9.80 26.90
CA LEU A 381 -3.91 10.67 26.55
C LEU A 381 -5.24 9.99 26.87
N ALA A 382 -6.28 10.79 27.05
CA ALA A 382 -7.65 10.34 27.17
C ALA A 382 -8.37 10.46 25.81
N VAL A 383 -9.35 9.61 25.56
CA VAL A 383 -10.13 9.62 24.32
C VAL A 383 -11.63 9.61 24.58
N SER A 384 -12.39 10.30 23.73
CA SER A 384 -13.85 10.21 23.76
C SER A 384 -14.35 8.95 23.05
N ARG A 385 -15.66 8.67 23.19
CA ARG A 385 -16.32 7.72 22.29
C ARG A 385 -16.28 8.26 20.85
N PRO A 386 -16.10 7.38 19.84
CA PRO A 386 -16.14 7.77 18.45
C PRO A 386 -17.57 8.16 18.05
N ASN A 387 -17.70 9.22 17.26
CA ASN A 387 -18.94 9.70 16.68
C ASN A 387 -18.84 9.72 15.15
N VAL A 388 -19.98 9.63 14.47
CA VAL A 388 -20.05 9.70 13.00
C VAL A 388 -19.89 11.14 12.53
N VAL A 389 -19.11 11.34 11.47
CA VAL A 389 -19.02 12.62 10.75
C VAL A 389 -20.26 12.77 9.88
N TYR A 390 -21.17 13.67 10.27
CA TYR A 390 -22.32 14.02 9.44
C TYR A 390 -21.91 14.98 8.33
N ARG A 391 -22.42 14.76 7.12
CA ARG A 391 -22.34 15.74 6.03
C ARG A 391 -23.70 16.33 5.75
N ASP A 392 -23.74 17.64 5.57
CA ASP A 392 -24.90 18.27 4.96
C ASP A 392 -24.82 18.08 3.44
N ILE A 393 -25.66 17.19 2.92
CA ILE A 393 -25.85 17.00 1.48
C ILE A 393 -27.26 17.48 1.17
N ASP A 394 -27.39 18.55 0.39
CA ASP A 394 -28.67 19.13 -0.04
C ASP A 394 -29.62 19.48 1.13
N GLY A 395 -29.08 19.92 2.27
CA GLY A 395 -29.85 20.32 3.45
C GLY A 395 -30.28 19.17 4.37
N TYR A 396 -29.81 17.94 4.12
CA TYR A 396 -30.01 16.79 5.00
C TYR A 396 -28.68 16.36 5.62
N LYS A 397 -28.68 16.19 6.95
CA LYS A 397 -27.58 15.55 7.68
C LYS A 397 -27.54 14.07 7.33
N LYS A 398 -26.49 13.64 6.66
CA LYS A 398 -26.29 12.27 6.20
C LYS A 398 -24.98 11.66 6.70
#